data_AF-A0ABD5DHV9-F1
#
_entry.id   AF-A0ABD5DHV9-F1
#
_cell.length_a   1.000
_cell.length_b   1.000
_cell.length_c   1.000
_cell.angle_alpha   90.00
_cell.angle_beta   90.00
_cell.angle_gamma   90.00
#
_symmetry.space_group_name_H-M   'P 1'
#
loop_
_entity.id
_entity.type
_entity.pdbx_description
1 polymer ?
#
loop_
_entity_poly.entity_id
_entity_poly.type
_entity_poly.pdbx_seq_one_letter_code
_entity_poly.pdbx_strand_id
1 'polypeptide(L)' 'LDLPGTYSLKPTSLDEEVTRAVCLGELEGEVLPDIYVCVVDATNLHLHLSLVLEIRALNRPMLLVLNMMDEVKKRGIS' A
#
# COMPACT_ATOMS: atom_id res chain seq x y z
N LEU A 1 -7.86 -9.83 5.12
CA LEU A 1 -8.45 -9.40 3.85
C LEU A 1 -7.29 -9.15 2.89
N ASP A 2 -7.27 -9.80 1.74
CA ASP A 2 -6.27 -9.52 0.70
C ASP A 2 -6.87 -8.50 -0.27
N LEU A 3 -6.19 -7.38 -0.45
CA LEU A 3 -6.67 -6.29 -1.27
C LEU A 3 -5.95 -6.38 -2.63
N PRO A 4 -6.65 -6.19 -3.76
CA PRO A 4 -5.99 -6.12 -5.05
C PRO A 4 -4.90 -5.05 -5.00
N GLY A 5 -3.73 -5.37 -5.56
CA GLY A 5 -2.56 -4.49 -5.50
C GLY A 5 -2.84 -3.14 -6.15
N THR A 6 -3.11 -2.13 -5.34
CA THR A 6 -3.30 -0.75 -5.80
C THR A 6 -1.99 0.02 -5.64
N TYR A 7 -1.69 0.90 -6.59
CA TYR A 7 -0.50 1.75 -6.56
C TYR A 7 -0.80 3.14 -5.96
N SER A 8 -2.06 3.42 -5.61
CA SER A 8 -2.53 4.66 -4.97
C SER A 8 -3.91 4.43 -4.35
N LEU A 9 -4.28 5.23 -3.35
CA LEU A 9 -5.67 5.32 -2.85
C LEU A 9 -6.58 6.14 -3.79
N LYS A 10 -6.17 6.37 -5.05
CA LYS A 10 -7.01 6.91 -6.12
C LYS A 10 -7.55 5.77 -6.96
N PRO A 11 -8.84 5.43 -6.84
CA PRO A 11 -9.42 4.34 -7.59
C PRO A 11 -9.56 4.74 -9.06
N THR A 12 -9.06 3.88 -9.94
CA THR A 12 -9.28 3.90 -11.39
C THR A 12 -10.30 2.86 -11.85
N SER A 13 -10.66 1.91 -10.97
CA SER A 13 -11.67 0.87 -11.17
C SER A 13 -12.61 0.75 -9.97
N LEU A 14 -13.80 0.21 -10.18
CA LEU A 14 -14.79 -0.13 -9.13
C LEU A 14 -14.20 -1.08 -8.07
N ASP A 15 -13.37 -2.05 -8.48
CA ASP A 15 -12.67 -2.95 -7.54
C ASP A 15 -11.69 -2.19 -6.63
N GLU A 16 -11.04 -1.15 -7.17
CA GLU A 16 -10.13 -0.30 -6.40
C GLU A 16 -10.89 0.66 -5.49
N GLU A 17 -12.10 1.08 -5.88
CA GLU A 17 -12.97 1.92 -5.07
C GLU A 17 -13.46 1.17 -3.83
N VAL A 18 -13.86 -0.10 -3.99
CA VAL A 18 -14.17 -1.00 -2.87
C VAL A 18 -12.95 -1.21 -1.98
N THR A 19 -11.79 -1.44 -2.57
CA THR A 19 -10.50 -1.60 -1.86
C THR A 19 -10.15 -0.38 -1.02
N ARG A 20 -10.33 0.82 -1.59
CA ARG A 20 -10.14 2.10 -0.87
C ARG A 20 -11.14 2.22 0.28
N ALA A 21 -12.42 1.96 0.03
CA ALA A 21 -13.47 2.10 1.03
C ALA A 21 -13.22 1.15 2.22
N VAL A 22 -12.73 -0.06 1.98
CA VAL A 22 -12.31 -0.98 3.04
C VAL A 22 -11.07 -0.48 3.78
N CYS A 23 -10.04 -0.04 3.06
CA CYS A 23 -8.83 0.54 3.66
C CYS A 23 -9.13 1.74 4.57
N LEU A 24 -10.10 2.58 4.19
CA LEU A 24 -10.51 3.77 4.94
C LEU A 24 -11.54 3.46 6.03
N GLY A 25 -12.14 2.28 6.02
CA GLY A 25 -13.25 1.93 6.93
C GLY A 25 -14.55 2.64 6.60
N GLU A 26 -14.71 3.04 5.34
CA GLU A 26 -15.94 3.62 4.79
C GLU A 26 -16.98 2.52 4.48
N LEU A 27 -16.60 1.24 4.46
CA LEU A 27 -17.53 0.12 4.28
C LEU A 27 -18.23 -0.24 5.62
N GLU A 28 -19.52 0.05 5.72
CA GLU A 28 -20.33 -0.34 6.88
C GLU A 28 -20.36 -1.87 7.05
N GLY A 29 -19.86 -2.36 8.19
CA GLY A 29 -19.88 -3.77 8.57
C GLY A 29 -18.56 -4.54 8.35
N GLU A 30 -17.55 -3.93 7.73
CA GLU A 30 -16.22 -4.54 7.63
C GLU A 30 -15.31 -4.17 8.80
N VAL A 31 -14.53 -5.17 9.24
CA VAL A 31 -13.51 -4.99 10.27
C VAL A 31 -12.34 -4.24 9.66
N LEU A 32 -12.15 -3.00 10.12
CA LEU A 32 -10.97 -2.21 9.81
C LEU A 32 -9.70 -3.00 10.16
N PRO A 33 -8.71 -3.06 9.26
CA PRO A 33 -7.46 -3.77 9.55
C PRO A 33 -6.76 -3.15 10.75
N ASP A 34 -6.38 -3.98 11.73
CA ASP A 34 -5.55 -3.56 12.86
C ASP A 34 -4.13 -3.18 12.41
N ILE A 35 -3.67 -3.77 11.31
CA ILE A 35 -2.34 -3.56 10.73
C ILE A 35 -2.43 -3.53 9.20
N TYR A 36 -1.78 -2.55 8.58
CA TYR A 36 -1.60 -2.50 7.13
C TYR A 36 -0.25 -3.10 6.75
N VAL A 37 -0.20 -4.02 5.78
CA VAL A 37 1.05 -4.55 5.24
C VAL A 37 1.26 -3.96 3.85
N CYS A 38 2.24 -3.09 3.70
CA CYS A 38 2.59 -2.44 2.44
C CYS A 38 3.81 -3.13 1.83
N VAL A 39 3.61 -3.92 0.77
CA VAL A 39 4.71 -4.51 0.01
C VAL A 39 5.17 -3.52 -1.05
N VAL A 40 6.43 -3.10 -0.96
CA VAL A 40 7.02 -2.05 -1.80
C VAL A 40 8.21 -2.61 -2.57
N ASP A 41 8.17 -2.46 -3.88
CA ASP A 41 9.30 -2.77 -4.74
C ASP A 41 10.38 -1.68 -4.63
N ALA A 42 11.58 -2.08 -4.25
CA ALA A 42 12.72 -1.21 -4.05
C ALA A 42 13.18 -0.51 -5.35
N THR A 43 12.93 -1.12 -6.52
CA THR A 43 13.28 -0.54 -7.82
C THR A 43 12.39 0.64 -8.21
N ASN A 44 11.14 0.65 -7.74
CA ASN A 44 10.13 1.68 -8.02
C ASN A 44 9.60 2.29 -6.72
N LEU A 45 10.53 2.72 -5.86
CA LEU A 45 10.20 3.27 -4.54
C LEU A 45 9.28 4.50 -4.62
N HIS A 46 9.43 5.34 -5.65
CA HIS A 46 8.69 6.60 -5.79
C HIS A 46 7.17 6.42 -5.91
N LEU A 47 6.73 5.42 -6.68
CA LEU A 47 5.32 5.07 -6.85
C LEU A 47 4.74 4.54 -5.54
N HIS A 48 5.43 3.58 -4.93
CA HIS A 48 4.97 2.93 -3.70
C HIS A 48 5.07 3.82 -2.46
N LEU A 49 6.04 4.74 -2.38
CA LEU A 49 6.16 5.68 -1.24
C LEU A 49 4.93 6.58 -1.13
N SER A 50 4.34 6.95 -2.26
CA SER A 50 3.14 7.80 -2.28
C SER A 50 1.98 7.09 -1.55
N LEU A 51 1.74 5.81 -1.87
CA LEU A 51 0.76 4.98 -1.18
C LEU A 51 1.09 4.78 0.31
N VAL A 52 2.35 4.51 0.63
CA VAL A 52 2.82 4.34 2.02
C VAL A 52 2.57 5.61 2.85
N LEU A 53 2.80 6.79 2.27
CA LEU A 53 2.55 8.07 2.94
C LEU A 53 1.05 8.31 3.16
N GLU A 54 0.21 7.97 2.18
CA GLU A 54 -1.25 8.06 2.32
C GLU A 54 -1.75 7.12 3.43
N ILE A 55 -1.26 5.87 3.49
CA ILE A 55 -1.62 4.91 4.55
C ILE A 55 -1.07 5.36 5.91
N ARG A 56 0.15 5.89 5.96
CA ARG A 56 0.73 6.46 7.19
C ARG A 56 -0.11 7.63 7.71
N ALA A 57 -0.69 8.43 6.82
CA ALA A 57 -1.58 9.53 7.20
C ALA A 57 -2.87 9.04 7.88
N LEU A 58 -3.27 7.77 7.68
CA LEU A 58 -4.39 7.15 8.40
C LEU A 58 -4.07 6.90 9.88
N ASN A 59 -2.84 7.13 10.33
CA ASN A 59 -2.40 7.04 11.73
C ASN A 59 -2.60 5.64 12.35
N ARG A 60 -2.38 4.60 11.55
CA ARG A 60 -2.57 3.21 11.95
C ARG A 60 -1.28 2.41 11.90
N PRO A 61 -1.20 1.29 12.64
CA PRO A 61 -0.05 0.40 12.60
C PRO A 61 0.18 -0.09 11.16
N MET A 62 1.40 0.10 10.65
CA MET A 62 1.77 -0.35 9.31
C MET A 62 3.10 -1.09 9.31
N LEU A 63 3.17 -2.15 8.51
CA LEU A 63 4.37 -2.92 8.22
C LEU A 63 4.78 -2.65 6.77
N LEU A 64 5.96 -2.07 6.59
CA LEU A 64 6.54 -1.85 5.27
C LEU A 64 7.45 -3.04 4.90
N VAL A 65 7.11 -3.76 3.85
CA VAL A 65 7.88 -4.89 3.33
C VAL A 65 8.59 -4.46 2.06
N LEU A 66 9.90 -4.21 2.14
CA LEU A 66 10.72 -3.88 0.99
C LEU A 66 11.11 -5.15 0.21
N ASN A 67 10.59 -5.28 -1.00
CA ASN A 67 10.88 -6.36 -1.94
C ASN A 67 11.85 -5.89 -3.03
N MET A 68 12.52 -6.82 -3.72
CA MET A 68 13.50 -6.52 -4.79
C MET A 68 14.70 -5.63 -4.37
N MET A 69 15.09 -5.69 -3.10
CA MET A 69 16.30 -5.00 -2.61
C MET A 69 17.59 -5.48 -3.30
N ASP A 70 17.58 -6.70 -3.85
CA ASP A 70 18.66 -7.29 -4.64
C ASP A 70 18.82 -6.64 -6.02
N GLU A 71 17.72 -6.28 -6.70
CA GLU A 71 17.76 -5.49 -7.94
C GLU A 71 18.32 -4.08 -7.70
N VAL A 72 17.95 -3.44 -6.59
CA VAL A 72 18.48 -2.11 -6.22
C VAL A 72 19.99 -2.16 -6.00
N LYS A 73 20.48 -3.19 -5.29
CA LYS A 73 21.92 -3.44 -5.12
C LYS A 73 22.62 -3.71 -6.46
N LYS A 74 21.99 -4.44 -7.38
CA LYS A 74 22.51 -4.67 -8.74
C LYS A 74 22.55 -3.41 -9.59
N ARG A 75 21.61 -2.48 -9.41
CA ARG A 75 21.57 -1.19 -10.12
C ARG A 75 22.51 -0.14 -9.53
N GLY A 76 23.24 -0.45 -8.45
CA GLY A 76 24.25 0.44 -7.88
C GLY A 76 23.69 1.65 -7.13
N ILE A 77 22.41 1.62 -6.78
CA ILE A 77 21.76 2.65 -5.96
C ILE A 77 22.00 2.23 -4.50
N SER A 78 22.88 2.96 -3.80
CA SER A 78 23.25 2.73 -2.39
C SER A 78 22.74 3.84 -1.49
#